data_AF-S8EDN4-F1
#
_entry.id   AF-S8EDN4-F1
#
_cell.length_a   1.000
_cell.length_b   1.000
_cell.length_c   1.000
_cell.angle_alpha   90.00
_cell.angle_beta   90.00
_cell.angle_gamma   90.00
#
_symmetry.space_group_name_H-M   'P 1'
#
loop_
_entity.id
_entity.type
_entity.pdbx_description
1 polymer ?
#
loop_
_entity_poly.entity_id
_entity_poly.type
_entity_poly.pdbx_seq_one_letter_code
_entity_poly.pdbx_strand_id
1 'polypeptide(L)'
;MQTLALADVGGYDGLAACAYVIGTCPYPTASPLNLTGWFAKPKPNPLRSPPKQPTGERLKVLHLSDLHIDPRYMIGAEANCTYGYCCRANSNLDPNWTSRPAPRYGSFLCDAPYPLITATFQAIPVLAGIENSSFNFSIYTGDLVSHDLLNELSREYTVYTETVLFDLMKRMINTGPVYAVPGNHDTYQSGQNSPYNIGNGHADQFDWDYDHLADLWELEEWLSPEAAQQARKNYAAYSVQRQDGLRIVTLNTDFWFQPNIFNYINLSSSDNSGMLWWLTDELQDAEDAEERVWILGHVPSGWDDTDPIGNPTNLFYQIVDRFSPHVIAGIFFGHTHMDMFISKARNCL
;
A
#
# COMPACT_ATOMS: atom_id res chain seq x y z
N MET A 1 16.97 16.81 -0.44
CA MET A 1 17.64 17.43 -1.60
C MET A 1 19.03 16.83 -1.92
N GLN A 2 19.68 16.08 -1.01
CA GLN A 2 20.93 15.37 -1.33
C GLN A 2 20.69 14.08 -2.13
N THR A 3 19.53 13.43 -2.00
CA THR A 3 19.17 12.17 -2.70
C THR A 3 19.15 12.30 -4.22
N LEU A 4 18.66 13.42 -4.77
CA LEU A 4 18.66 13.68 -6.22
C LEU A 4 20.07 13.84 -6.82
N ALA A 5 21.12 13.97 -6.00
CA ALA A 5 22.48 13.95 -6.52
C ALA A 5 22.88 12.58 -7.10
N LEU A 6 22.10 11.53 -6.83
CA LEU A 6 22.28 10.18 -7.37
C LEU A 6 21.57 9.98 -8.71
N ALA A 7 20.71 10.90 -9.11
CA ALA A 7 19.95 10.83 -10.35
C ALA A 7 20.81 11.20 -11.57
N ASP A 8 20.52 10.60 -12.73
CA ASP A 8 21.04 11.11 -14.01
C ASP A 8 20.28 12.38 -14.41
N VAL A 9 20.71 13.52 -13.86
CA VAL A 9 20.07 14.82 -14.08
C VAL A 9 20.11 15.28 -15.54
N GLY A 10 21.01 14.71 -16.36
CA GLY A 10 21.07 14.98 -17.80
C GLY A 10 20.13 14.10 -18.64
N GLY A 11 19.60 13.03 -18.04
CA GLY A 11 18.77 12.02 -18.70
C GLY A 11 17.31 12.04 -18.27
N TYR A 12 16.68 10.86 -18.30
CA TYR A 12 15.25 10.70 -18.00
C TYR A 12 14.93 11.04 -16.54
N ASP A 13 15.82 10.70 -15.61
CA ASP A 13 15.67 11.01 -14.19
C ASP A 13 15.51 12.52 -13.96
N GLY A 14 16.38 13.33 -14.59
CA GLY A 14 16.31 14.79 -14.53
C GLY A 14 15.03 15.36 -15.12
N LEU A 15 14.54 14.82 -16.25
CA LEU A 15 13.27 15.22 -16.84
C LEU A 15 12.08 14.92 -15.92
N ALA A 16 12.05 13.71 -15.34
CA ALA A 16 11.00 13.30 -14.40
C ALA A 16 11.05 14.13 -13.11
N ALA A 17 12.23 14.32 -12.51
CA ALA A 17 12.39 15.16 -11.32
C ALA A 17 11.98 16.61 -11.60
N CYS A 18 12.32 17.18 -12.76
CA CYS A 18 11.91 18.53 -13.15
C CYS A 18 10.38 18.67 -13.28
N ALA A 19 9.71 17.65 -13.79
CA ALA A 19 8.25 17.65 -13.95
C ALA A 19 7.53 17.41 -12.62
N TYR A 20 7.85 16.32 -11.92
CA TYR A 20 7.09 15.85 -10.77
C TYR A 20 7.54 16.45 -9.42
N VAL A 21 8.83 16.75 -9.25
CA VAL A 21 9.37 17.25 -7.97
C VAL A 21 9.46 18.77 -7.97
N ILE A 22 9.90 19.36 -9.08
CA ILE A 22 10.11 20.81 -9.21
C ILE A 22 8.87 21.51 -9.79
N GLY A 23 8.10 20.83 -10.64
CA GLY A 23 6.90 21.40 -11.27
C GLY A 23 7.19 22.41 -12.38
N THR A 24 8.37 22.34 -13.01
CA THR A 24 8.81 23.33 -14.01
C THR A 24 8.98 22.78 -15.42
N CYS A 25 8.86 21.46 -15.61
CA CYS A 25 8.92 20.80 -16.92
C CYS A 25 7.61 20.10 -17.27
N PRO A 26 7.31 19.87 -18.56
CA PRO A 26 6.23 18.96 -18.97
C PRO A 26 6.48 17.54 -18.46
N TYR A 27 5.41 16.81 -18.14
CA TYR A 27 5.50 15.41 -17.75
C TYR A 27 6.11 14.55 -18.88
N PRO A 28 7.16 13.76 -18.59
CA PRO A 28 7.74 12.89 -19.61
C PRO A 28 6.80 11.74 -19.93
N THR A 29 6.77 11.33 -21.20
CA THR A 29 6.09 10.10 -21.60
C THR A 29 6.83 8.89 -21.04
N ALA A 30 6.11 7.82 -20.70
CA ALA A 30 6.71 6.58 -20.26
C ALA A 30 7.80 6.09 -21.23
N SER A 31 8.92 5.65 -20.68
CA SER A 31 10.04 5.10 -21.44
C SER A 31 9.60 3.84 -22.21
N PRO A 32 10.11 3.60 -23.44
CA PRO A 32 9.80 2.39 -24.20
C PRO A 32 10.11 1.13 -23.38
N LEU A 33 9.13 0.23 -23.24
CA LEU A 33 9.32 -1.03 -22.51
C LEU A 33 10.03 -2.07 -23.37
N ASN A 34 11.09 -2.66 -22.82
CA ASN A 34 11.66 -3.91 -23.34
C ASN A 34 11.17 -5.09 -22.49
N LEU A 35 10.17 -5.81 -23.01
CA LEU A 35 9.57 -6.97 -22.33
C LEU A 35 10.32 -8.29 -22.61
N THR A 36 11.47 -8.25 -23.27
CA THR A 36 12.27 -9.46 -23.54
C THR A 36 12.72 -10.05 -22.21
N GLY A 37 12.41 -11.34 -21.99
CA GLY A 37 12.79 -12.06 -20.78
C GLY A 37 11.86 -11.87 -19.58
N TRP A 38 10.92 -10.91 -19.62
CA TRP A 38 9.97 -10.68 -18.53
C TRP A 38 8.98 -11.84 -18.36
N PHE A 39 8.60 -12.52 -19.43
CA PHE A 39 7.61 -13.59 -19.35
C PHE A 39 8.21 -14.92 -19.81
N ALA A 40 8.29 -15.88 -18.89
CA ALA A 40 8.83 -17.22 -19.20
C ALA A 40 7.97 -17.96 -20.23
N LYS A 41 6.66 -17.74 -20.20
CA LYS A 41 5.69 -18.32 -21.15
C LYS A 41 4.84 -17.20 -21.78
N PRO A 42 4.32 -17.38 -23.01
CA PRO A 42 3.32 -16.46 -23.56
C PRO A 42 1.97 -16.63 -22.87
N LYS A 43 1.11 -15.61 -22.95
CA LYS A 43 -0.28 -15.71 -22.50
C LYS A 43 -0.97 -16.87 -23.23
N PRO A 44 -1.62 -17.82 -22.52
CA PRO A 44 -2.27 -18.96 -23.16
C PRO A 44 -3.36 -18.52 -24.17
N ASN A 45 -3.37 -19.14 -25.36
CA ASN A 45 -4.41 -18.95 -26.37
C ASN A 45 -4.82 -20.31 -26.98
N PRO A 46 -6.05 -20.80 -26.74
CA PRO A 46 -7.07 -20.21 -25.87
C PRO A 46 -6.61 -20.14 -24.41
N LEU A 47 -7.20 -19.24 -23.62
CA LEU A 47 -7.00 -19.25 -22.16
C LEU A 47 -7.31 -20.68 -21.67
N ARG A 48 -6.43 -21.26 -20.82
CA ARG A 48 -6.55 -22.66 -20.35
C ARG A 48 -7.97 -22.95 -19.83
N SER A 49 -8.34 -24.24 -19.95
CA SER A 49 -9.55 -24.99 -19.52
C SER A 49 -10.51 -24.28 -18.54
N PRO A 50 -11.84 -24.52 -18.66
CA PRO A 50 -12.90 -23.63 -18.15
C PRO A 50 -12.69 -23.22 -16.69
N PRO A 51 -13.14 -22.01 -16.29
CA PRO A 51 -12.99 -21.50 -14.93
C PRO A 51 -13.36 -22.58 -13.92
N LYS A 52 -12.52 -22.77 -12.89
CA LYS A 52 -12.76 -23.73 -11.80
C LYS A 52 -14.23 -23.62 -11.40
N GLN A 53 -14.96 -24.74 -11.45
CA GLN A 53 -16.39 -24.75 -11.14
C GLN A 53 -16.57 -24.23 -9.72
N PRO A 54 -17.32 -23.12 -9.51
CA PRO A 54 -17.55 -22.61 -8.18
C PRO A 54 -18.22 -23.69 -7.33
N THR A 55 -17.71 -23.92 -6.11
CA THR A 55 -18.30 -24.88 -5.17
C THR A 55 -19.70 -24.45 -4.72
N GLY A 56 -20.05 -23.18 -4.91
CA GLY A 56 -21.27 -22.56 -4.39
C GLY A 56 -21.10 -21.99 -2.98
N GLU A 57 -19.99 -22.31 -2.30
CA GLU A 57 -19.63 -21.76 -0.99
C GLU A 57 -19.01 -20.37 -1.16
N ARG A 58 -19.38 -19.44 -0.27
CA ARG A 58 -18.88 -18.06 -0.27
C ARG A 58 -17.94 -17.84 0.89
N LEU A 59 -16.79 -17.24 0.61
CA LEU A 59 -15.88 -16.75 1.63
C LEU A 59 -16.36 -15.38 2.12
N LYS A 60 -16.26 -15.15 3.44
CA LYS A 60 -16.35 -13.81 4.02
C LYS A 60 -14.93 -13.27 4.14
N VAL A 61 -14.66 -12.17 3.45
CA VAL A 61 -13.38 -11.48 3.47
C VAL A 61 -13.61 -10.05 3.90
N LEU A 62 -12.86 -9.60 4.90
CA LEU A 62 -12.85 -8.21 5.34
C LEU A 62 -11.76 -7.45 4.59
N HIS A 63 -12.08 -6.26 4.09
CA HIS A 63 -11.10 -5.32 3.55
C HIS A 63 -11.15 -4.06 4.42
N LEU A 64 -10.01 -3.72 5.02
CA LEU A 64 -9.78 -2.48 5.75
C LEU A 64 -8.64 -1.69 5.09
N SER A 65 -8.66 -0.37 5.26
CA SER A 65 -7.67 0.54 4.67
C SER A 65 -7.74 1.89 5.37
N ASP A 66 -6.66 2.67 5.33
CA ASP A 66 -6.64 4.11 5.61
C ASP A 66 -7.26 4.48 6.98
N LEU A 67 -6.88 3.74 8.02
CA LEU A 67 -7.38 4.02 9.38
C LEU A 67 -6.89 5.36 9.89
N HIS A 68 -5.68 5.80 9.51
CA HIS A 68 -5.06 7.06 9.91
C HIS A 68 -5.38 7.44 11.35
N ILE A 69 -4.86 6.66 12.30
CA ILE A 69 -5.12 6.98 13.70
C ILE A 69 -4.36 8.25 14.08
N ASP A 70 -5.05 9.18 14.73
CA ASP A 70 -4.45 10.29 15.46
C ASP A 70 -4.54 10.04 16.97
N PRO A 71 -3.49 9.47 17.61
CA PRO A 71 -3.41 9.31 19.05
C PRO A 71 -3.41 10.62 19.82
N ARG A 72 -3.15 11.75 19.14
CA ARG A 72 -3.11 13.11 19.71
C ARG A 72 -4.42 13.87 19.54
N TYR A 73 -5.43 13.25 18.93
CA TYR A 73 -6.75 13.86 18.79
C TYR A 73 -7.33 14.24 20.16
N MET A 74 -7.79 15.48 20.27
CA MET A 74 -8.33 16.08 21.48
C MET A 74 -9.77 16.50 21.29
N ILE A 75 -10.68 15.82 21.99
CA ILE A 75 -12.10 16.17 22.01
C ILE A 75 -12.25 17.61 22.53
N GLY A 76 -12.97 18.43 21.77
CA GLY A 76 -13.20 19.85 22.08
C GLY A 76 -12.18 20.83 21.50
N ALA A 77 -11.06 20.37 20.93
CA ALA A 77 -10.11 21.22 20.21
C ALA A 77 -10.69 21.82 18.91
N GLU A 78 -10.04 22.80 18.30
CA GLU A 78 -10.49 23.36 17.02
C GLU A 78 -10.45 22.33 15.89
N ALA A 79 -11.60 22.11 15.25
CA ALA A 79 -11.80 21.17 14.16
C ALA A 79 -11.95 21.83 12.78
N ASN A 80 -11.83 23.16 12.71
CA ASN A 80 -11.91 23.98 11.50
C ASN A 80 -10.67 24.88 11.36
N CYS A 81 -9.48 24.30 11.54
CA CYS A 81 -8.20 24.97 11.31
C CYS A 81 -7.88 25.06 9.80
N THR A 82 -6.91 25.90 9.43
CA THR A 82 -6.60 26.21 8.02
C THR A 82 -5.47 25.36 7.41
N TYR A 83 -4.86 24.46 8.18
CA TYR A 83 -3.63 23.77 7.79
C TYR A 83 -3.72 22.23 7.82
N GLY A 84 -4.93 21.66 7.83
CA GLY A 84 -5.18 20.24 7.52
C GLY A 84 -5.00 19.22 8.66
N TYR A 85 -4.49 19.63 9.83
CA TYR A 85 -4.18 18.76 10.97
C TYR A 85 -4.89 19.26 12.24
N CYS A 86 -6.21 19.38 12.12
CA CYS A 86 -7.01 19.97 13.17
C CYS A 86 -7.27 18.96 14.31
N CYS A 87 -8.13 19.33 15.24
CA CYS A 87 -8.56 18.49 16.37
C CYS A 87 -7.45 18.13 17.36
N ARG A 88 -6.38 18.92 17.44
CA ARG A 88 -5.30 18.77 18.42
C ARG A 88 -5.21 19.97 19.34
N ALA A 89 -4.47 19.82 20.44
CA ALA A 89 -4.28 20.88 21.43
C ALA A 89 -3.75 22.20 20.83
N ASN A 90 -2.95 22.11 19.77
CA ASN A 90 -2.34 23.24 19.05
C ASN A 90 -3.16 23.72 17.84
N SER A 91 -4.35 23.17 17.60
CA SER A 91 -5.19 23.55 16.44
C SER A 91 -5.78 24.96 16.54
N ASN A 92 -5.80 25.55 17.73
CA ASN A 92 -6.30 26.89 17.96
C ASN A 92 -5.22 27.94 17.65
N LEU A 93 -5.53 28.90 16.79
CA LEU A 93 -4.70 30.11 16.61
C LEU A 93 -4.85 31.09 17.78
N ASP A 94 -6.01 31.09 18.43
CA ASP A 94 -6.28 31.79 19.70
C ASP A 94 -6.69 30.77 20.77
N PRO A 95 -5.88 30.56 21.82
CA PRO A 95 -6.19 29.61 22.89
C PRO A 95 -7.55 29.83 23.57
N ASN A 96 -8.12 31.04 23.49
CA ASN A 96 -9.39 31.39 24.13
C ASN A 96 -10.61 31.20 23.21
N TRP A 97 -10.42 30.80 21.96
CA TRP A 97 -11.49 30.68 20.99
C TRP A 97 -11.42 29.36 20.22
N THR A 98 -12.53 28.63 20.25
CA THR A 98 -12.78 27.45 19.43
C THR A 98 -14.05 27.71 18.63
N SER A 99 -13.92 27.87 17.32
CA SER A 99 -15.03 28.03 16.38
C SER A 99 -15.82 26.73 16.25
N ARG A 100 -15.15 25.58 16.12
CA ARG A 100 -15.81 24.28 15.97
C ARG A 100 -15.12 23.24 16.85
N PRO A 101 -15.71 22.85 17.99
CA PRO A 101 -15.11 21.85 18.86
C PRO A 101 -15.10 20.47 18.20
N ALA A 102 -13.96 19.79 18.26
CA ALA A 102 -13.72 18.44 17.77
C ALA A 102 -14.65 17.43 18.48
N PRO A 103 -15.56 16.75 17.74
CA PRO A 103 -16.45 15.74 18.32
C PRO A 103 -15.71 14.50 18.81
N ARG A 104 -16.38 13.65 19.60
CA ARG A 104 -15.79 12.40 20.12
C ARG A 104 -15.33 11.42 19.05
N TYR A 105 -16.06 11.34 17.94
CA TYR A 105 -15.86 10.33 16.89
C TYR A 105 -15.25 10.92 15.60
N GLY A 106 -14.57 12.06 15.68
CA GLY A 106 -13.88 12.66 14.53
C GLY A 106 -14.62 13.86 13.91
N SER A 107 -13.95 14.46 12.93
CA SER A 107 -14.41 15.60 12.13
C SER A 107 -13.79 15.52 10.73
N PHE A 108 -14.41 16.13 9.73
CA PHE A 108 -14.01 16.05 8.31
C PHE A 108 -12.60 16.56 7.97
N LEU A 109 -11.94 17.31 8.85
CA LEU A 109 -10.60 17.88 8.64
C LEU A 109 -9.57 17.30 9.63
N CYS A 110 -9.85 16.12 10.17
CA CYS A 110 -9.07 15.49 11.21
C CYS A 110 -8.96 13.99 10.94
N ASP A 111 -7.82 13.44 11.31
CA ASP A 111 -7.60 12.00 11.35
C ASP A 111 -8.38 11.32 12.48
N ALA A 112 -8.43 9.98 12.42
CA ALA A 112 -9.36 9.20 13.22
C ALA A 112 -8.93 9.14 14.69
N PRO A 113 -9.79 9.52 15.64
CA PRO A 113 -9.49 9.32 17.05
C PRO A 113 -9.75 7.86 17.47
N TYR A 114 -9.10 7.40 18.55
CA TYR A 114 -9.33 6.06 19.12
C TYR A 114 -10.81 5.67 19.27
N PRO A 115 -11.73 6.55 19.74
CA PRO A 115 -13.14 6.19 19.83
C PRO A 115 -13.79 5.83 18.50
N LEU A 116 -13.38 6.44 17.38
CA LEU A 116 -13.89 6.08 16.05
C LEU A 116 -13.37 4.69 15.65
N ILE A 117 -12.06 4.48 15.71
CA ILE A 117 -11.42 3.21 15.36
C ILE A 117 -12.00 2.05 16.17
N THR A 118 -12.04 2.20 17.49
CA THR A 118 -12.52 1.14 18.38
C THR A 118 -14.02 0.88 18.21
N ALA A 119 -14.85 1.90 17.95
CA ALA A 119 -16.26 1.71 17.64
C ALA A 119 -16.47 0.96 16.31
N THR A 120 -15.67 1.28 15.29
CA THR A 120 -15.66 0.56 14.01
C THR A 120 -15.29 -0.90 14.23
N PHE A 121 -14.21 -1.18 14.97
CA PHE A 121 -13.77 -2.55 15.24
C PHE A 121 -14.80 -3.36 16.04
N GLN A 122 -15.51 -2.74 17.00
CA GLN A 122 -16.60 -3.39 17.73
C GLN A 122 -17.81 -3.69 16.85
N ALA A 123 -18.09 -2.83 15.86
CA ALA A 123 -19.24 -3.00 14.98
C ALA A 123 -19.04 -4.12 13.95
N ILE A 124 -17.81 -4.31 13.45
CA ILE A 124 -17.52 -5.25 12.35
C ILE A 124 -18.00 -6.68 12.66
N PRO A 125 -17.68 -7.32 13.80
CA PRO A 125 -18.12 -8.69 14.08
C PRO A 125 -19.65 -8.85 14.08
N VAL A 126 -20.35 -7.86 14.63
CA VAL A 126 -21.82 -7.84 14.72
C VAL A 126 -22.43 -7.70 13.33
N LEU A 127 -21.96 -6.73 12.54
CA LEU A 127 -22.48 -6.46 11.20
C LEU A 127 -22.18 -7.59 10.20
N ALA A 128 -21.02 -8.23 10.34
CA ALA A 128 -20.65 -9.37 9.50
C ALA A 128 -21.25 -10.70 9.99
N GLY A 129 -21.89 -10.73 11.17
CA GLY A 129 -22.45 -11.93 11.78
C GLY A 129 -21.38 -13.00 12.05
N ILE A 130 -20.27 -12.59 12.65
CA ILE A 130 -19.12 -13.45 13.01
C ILE A 130 -18.78 -13.38 14.50
N GLU A 131 -19.71 -12.95 15.37
CA GLU A 131 -19.46 -12.84 16.81
C GLU A 131 -18.97 -14.16 17.45
N ASN A 132 -19.35 -15.30 16.88
CA ASN A 132 -18.94 -16.65 17.30
C ASN A 132 -18.07 -17.38 16.26
N SER A 133 -17.49 -16.65 15.30
CA SER A 133 -16.60 -17.19 14.27
C SER A 133 -15.54 -16.16 13.85
N SER A 134 -14.87 -16.38 12.74
CA SER A 134 -13.94 -15.41 12.13
C SER A 134 -14.21 -15.25 10.64
N PHE A 135 -13.64 -14.20 10.05
CA PHE A 135 -13.52 -14.14 8.59
C PHE A 135 -12.62 -15.28 8.08
N ASN A 136 -12.82 -15.68 6.82
CA ASN A 136 -11.94 -16.67 6.19
C ASN A 136 -10.50 -16.12 6.04
N PHE A 137 -10.41 -14.82 5.85
CA PHE A 137 -9.22 -13.97 5.98
C PHE A 137 -9.63 -12.51 5.85
N SER A 138 -8.68 -11.61 6.09
CA SER A 138 -8.83 -10.18 5.88
C SER A 138 -7.67 -9.66 5.03
N ILE A 139 -7.89 -8.52 4.38
CA ILE A 139 -6.84 -7.73 3.73
C ILE A 139 -6.80 -6.34 4.37
N TYR A 140 -5.60 -5.81 4.55
CA TYR A 140 -5.39 -4.47 5.10
C TYR A 140 -4.47 -3.67 4.17
N THR A 141 -5.02 -2.69 3.45
CA THR A 141 -4.30 -1.96 2.41
C THR A 141 -3.63 -0.69 2.91
N GLY A 142 -2.92 -0.73 4.05
CA GLY A 142 -2.04 0.35 4.51
C GLY A 142 -2.72 1.57 5.14
N ASP A 143 -1.87 2.55 5.50
CA ASP A 143 -2.19 3.86 6.08
C ASP A 143 -2.82 3.79 7.47
N LEU A 144 -1.96 3.40 8.41
CA LEU A 144 -2.17 3.34 9.85
C LEU A 144 -1.88 4.69 10.51
N VAL A 145 -0.81 5.37 10.09
CA VAL A 145 -0.28 6.60 10.70
C VAL A 145 -1.06 7.84 10.26
N SER A 146 -1.33 8.81 11.14
CA SER A 146 -1.97 10.08 10.74
C SER A 146 -1.11 10.93 9.80
N HIS A 147 -1.74 11.89 9.14
CA HIS A 147 -1.16 12.81 8.18
C HIS A 147 -0.27 13.87 8.82
N ASP A 148 0.73 13.52 9.61
CA ASP A 148 1.45 14.54 10.37
C ASP A 148 2.50 15.28 9.56
N LEU A 149 2.72 16.55 9.93
CA LEU A 149 3.88 17.30 9.43
C LEU A 149 5.17 16.57 9.82
N LEU A 150 6.19 16.67 8.98
CA LEU A 150 7.47 15.98 9.19
C LEU A 150 8.12 16.26 10.56
N ASN A 151 7.92 17.46 11.11
CA ASN A 151 8.44 17.85 12.44
C ASN A 151 7.59 17.32 13.61
N GLU A 152 6.42 16.75 13.33
CA GLU A 152 5.52 16.10 14.29
C GLU A 152 5.47 14.57 14.11
N LEU A 153 6.14 14.04 13.07
CA LEU A 153 6.38 12.62 12.84
C LEU A 153 7.70 12.16 13.47
N SER A 154 7.76 10.89 13.83
CA SER A 154 9.02 10.20 14.17
C SER A 154 8.88 8.71 13.90
N ARG A 155 10.02 8.00 13.87
CA ARG A 155 10.04 6.53 13.77
C ARG A 155 9.27 5.88 14.93
N GLU A 156 9.45 6.38 16.15
CA GLU A 156 8.77 5.86 17.33
C GLU A 156 7.26 6.07 17.27
N TYR A 157 6.82 7.17 16.66
CA TYR A 157 5.41 7.43 16.44
C TYR A 157 4.80 6.43 15.45
N THR A 158 5.44 6.20 14.30
CA THR A 158 5.05 5.17 13.31
C THR A 158 4.96 3.78 13.97
N VAL A 159 6.03 3.35 14.62
CA VAL A 159 6.10 2.07 15.34
C VAL A 159 4.96 1.94 16.35
N TYR A 160 4.67 3.00 17.11
CA TYR A 160 3.57 3.01 18.09
C TYR A 160 2.21 2.83 17.41
N THR A 161 1.91 3.59 16.36
CA THR A 161 0.61 3.54 15.69
C THR A 161 0.34 2.18 15.06
N GLU A 162 1.34 1.60 14.39
CA GLU A 162 1.21 0.29 13.75
C GLU A 162 1.02 -0.81 14.78
N THR A 163 1.84 -0.80 15.85
CA THR A 163 1.75 -1.78 16.95
C THR A 163 0.36 -1.77 17.57
N VAL A 164 -0.15 -0.57 17.90
CA VAL A 164 -1.44 -0.46 18.58
C VAL A 164 -2.59 -0.84 17.66
N LEU A 165 -2.57 -0.44 16.39
CA LEU A 165 -3.67 -0.73 15.47
C LEU A 165 -3.75 -2.21 15.12
N PHE A 166 -2.60 -2.88 14.87
CA PHE A 166 -2.62 -4.32 14.62
C PHE A 166 -3.03 -5.13 15.85
N ASP A 167 -2.55 -4.77 17.05
CA ASP A 167 -2.99 -5.41 18.31
C ASP A 167 -4.51 -5.24 18.54
N LEU A 168 -5.04 -4.03 18.36
CA LEU A 168 -6.48 -3.77 18.49
C LEU A 168 -7.28 -4.54 17.44
N MET A 169 -6.80 -4.61 16.19
CA MET A 169 -7.45 -5.33 15.11
C MET A 169 -7.58 -6.82 15.44
N LYS A 170 -6.49 -7.46 15.89
CA LYS A 170 -6.50 -8.86 16.33
C LYS A 170 -7.50 -9.09 17.45
N ARG A 171 -7.47 -8.25 18.49
CA ARG A 171 -8.28 -8.43 19.70
C ARG A 171 -9.78 -8.22 19.48
N MET A 172 -10.16 -7.37 18.53
CA MET A 172 -11.53 -6.84 18.47
C MET A 172 -12.38 -7.38 17.32
N ILE A 173 -11.78 -7.81 16.20
CA ILE A 173 -12.54 -8.03 14.96
C ILE A 173 -12.79 -9.52 14.64
N ASN A 174 -12.03 -10.47 15.21
CA ASN A 174 -11.98 -11.86 14.74
C ASN A 174 -11.63 -11.95 13.23
N THR A 175 -10.54 -11.30 12.82
CA THR A 175 -10.12 -11.10 11.42
C THR A 175 -9.76 -12.37 10.65
N GLY A 176 -9.48 -13.49 11.33
CA GLY A 176 -8.71 -14.57 10.72
C GLY A 176 -7.29 -14.09 10.37
N PRO A 177 -6.58 -14.73 9.43
CA PRO A 177 -5.31 -14.20 8.92
C PRO A 177 -5.53 -12.85 8.23
N VAL A 178 -4.69 -11.85 8.52
CA VAL A 178 -4.70 -10.54 7.86
C VAL A 178 -3.51 -10.45 6.90
N TYR A 179 -3.78 -10.24 5.61
CA TYR A 179 -2.74 -9.92 4.63
C TYR A 179 -2.65 -8.41 4.49
N ALA A 180 -1.66 -7.83 5.17
CA ALA A 180 -1.42 -6.39 5.20
C ALA A 180 -0.33 -5.98 4.20
N VAL A 181 -0.41 -4.73 3.74
CA VAL A 181 0.62 -4.03 2.97
C VAL A 181 0.90 -2.68 3.65
N PRO A 182 2.12 -2.12 3.56
CA PRO A 182 2.37 -0.75 4.01
C PRO A 182 1.69 0.25 3.09
N GLY A 183 1.16 1.34 3.65
CA GLY A 183 0.76 2.52 2.90
C GLY A 183 1.83 3.61 2.92
N ASN A 184 1.61 4.70 2.19
CA ASN A 184 2.62 5.77 2.11
C ASN A 184 2.75 6.56 3.42
N HIS A 185 1.77 6.52 4.33
CA HIS A 185 1.93 7.12 5.66
C HIS A 185 2.68 6.21 6.65
N ASP A 186 2.85 4.93 6.33
CA ASP A 186 3.36 3.91 7.26
C ASP A 186 4.89 3.91 7.41
N THR A 187 5.59 4.89 6.86
CA THR A 187 7.05 5.04 7.04
C THR A 187 7.38 6.45 7.54
N TYR A 188 8.36 6.56 8.45
CA TYR A 188 8.88 7.88 8.83
C TYR A 188 9.55 8.56 7.63
N GLN A 189 9.14 9.80 7.35
CA GLN A 189 9.26 10.45 6.03
C GLN A 189 8.29 9.79 5.05
N SER A 190 7.01 10.16 5.17
CA SER A 190 5.91 9.55 4.42
C SER A 190 6.22 9.40 2.92
N GLY A 191 5.90 8.22 2.41
CA GLY A 191 6.05 7.80 1.02
C GLY A 191 7.49 7.53 0.60
N GLN A 192 8.49 7.65 1.49
CA GLN A 192 9.88 7.45 1.12
C GLN A 192 10.29 5.99 1.33
N ASN A 193 10.69 5.35 0.24
CA ASN A 193 11.19 3.98 0.23
C ASN A 193 12.30 3.87 -0.82
N SER A 194 13.47 3.31 -0.47
CA SER A 194 14.63 3.26 -1.36
C SER A 194 14.90 1.86 -1.89
N PRO A 195 15.04 1.68 -3.21
CA PRO A 195 15.54 0.43 -3.78
C PRO A 195 16.92 0.02 -3.22
N TYR A 196 17.12 -1.27 -2.97
CA TYR A 196 18.39 -1.83 -2.46
C TYR A 196 19.58 -1.63 -3.40
N ASN A 197 19.34 -1.33 -4.68
CA ASN A 197 20.38 -1.06 -5.65
C ASN A 197 20.89 0.39 -5.61
N ILE A 198 20.30 1.25 -4.78
CA ILE A 198 20.78 2.63 -4.59
C ILE A 198 21.90 2.63 -3.56
N GLY A 199 23.11 2.95 -4.01
CA GLY A 199 24.31 3.00 -3.17
C GLY A 199 24.32 4.15 -2.15
N ASN A 200 25.51 4.46 -1.62
CA ASN A 200 25.77 5.58 -0.69
C ASN A 200 25.01 5.53 0.65
N GLY A 201 24.73 4.32 1.16
CA GLY A 201 24.12 4.14 2.48
C GLY A 201 22.61 4.39 2.53
N HIS A 202 21.94 4.35 1.37
CA HIS A 202 20.49 4.45 1.30
C HIS A 202 19.80 3.08 1.23
N ALA A 203 20.47 2.03 0.75
CA ALA A 203 19.86 0.72 0.51
C ALA A 203 19.03 0.19 1.69
N ASP A 204 19.56 0.27 2.92
CA ASP A 204 18.95 -0.27 4.15
C ASP A 204 18.27 0.79 5.02
N GLN A 205 18.09 2.01 4.52
CA GLN A 205 17.61 3.15 5.32
C GLN A 205 16.20 2.92 5.92
N PHE A 206 15.36 2.12 5.25
CA PHE A 206 13.97 1.85 5.64
C PHE A 206 13.74 0.43 6.17
N ASP A 207 14.80 -0.40 6.25
CA ASP A 207 14.68 -1.80 6.70
C ASP A 207 14.11 -1.93 8.10
N TRP A 208 14.33 -0.91 8.94
CA TRP A 208 13.77 -0.89 10.28
C TRP A 208 12.24 -1.03 10.32
N ASP A 209 11.56 -0.53 9.30
CA ASP A 209 10.11 -0.48 9.20
C ASP A 209 9.59 -1.82 8.66
N TYR A 210 10.26 -2.36 7.64
CA TYR A 210 9.96 -3.67 7.09
C TYR A 210 10.17 -4.78 8.13
N ASP A 211 11.23 -4.67 8.94
CA ASP A 211 11.51 -5.57 10.05
C ASP A 211 10.41 -5.49 11.10
N HIS A 212 10.01 -4.28 11.48
CA HIS A 212 8.96 -4.05 12.48
C HIS A 212 7.59 -4.55 12.03
N LEU A 213 7.17 -4.24 10.79
CA LEU A 213 5.92 -4.74 10.21
C LEU A 213 5.91 -6.27 10.12
N ALA A 214 6.99 -6.88 9.63
CA ALA A 214 7.10 -8.32 9.56
C ALA A 214 7.07 -8.99 10.94
N ASP A 215 7.73 -8.41 11.94
CA ASP A 215 7.68 -8.85 13.34
C ASP A 215 6.24 -8.80 13.87
N LEU A 216 5.49 -7.72 13.63
CA LEU A 216 4.09 -7.61 14.04
C LEU A 216 3.19 -8.64 13.34
N TRP A 217 3.32 -8.80 12.03
CA TRP A 217 2.49 -9.76 11.28
C TRP A 217 2.78 -11.21 11.64
N GLU A 218 4.03 -11.52 12.01
CA GLU A 218 4.44 -12.83 12.56
C GLU A 218 3.91 -13.01 13.99
N LEU A 219 4.06 -12.00 14.86
CA LEU A 219 3.59 -12.00 16.24
C LEU A 219 2.08 -12.23 16.33
N GLU A 220 1.31 -11.61 15.44
CA GLU A 220 -0.15 -11.75 15.36
C GLU A 220 -0.58 -13.06 14.67
N GLU A 221 0.36 -13.94 14.33
CA GLU A 221 0.13 -15.24 13.66
C GLU A 221 -0.58 -15.10 12.31
N TRP A 222 -0.41 -13.97 11.62
CA TRP A 222 -0.98 -13.75 10.30
C TRP A 222 -0.05 -14.24 9.19
N LEU A 223 1.27 -14.18 9.43
CA LEU A 223 2.29 -14.73 8.55
C LEU A 223 3.06 -15.87 9.24
N SER A 224 3.53 -16.83 8.43
CA SER A 224 4.54 -17.78 8.90
C SER A 224 5.91 -17.12 9.00
N PRO A 225 6.87 -17.70 9.74
CA PRO A 225 8.23 -17.18 9.80
C PRO A 225 8.88 -17.01 8.41
N GLU A 226 8.58 -17.90 7.47
CA GLU A 226 9.09 -17.82 6.10
C GLU A 226 8.50 -16.64 5.33
N ALA A 227 7.19 -16.41 5.42
CA ALA A 227 6.52 -15.29 4.77
C ALA A 227 6.94 -13.94 5.40
N ALA A 228 7.07 -13.89 6.72
CA ALA A 228 7.62 -12.73 7.42
C ALA A 228 9.07 -12.46 7.00
N GLN A 229 9.91 -13.50 6.86
CA GLN A 229 11.27 -13.33 6.36
C GLN A 229 11.32 -12.83 4.90
N GLN A 230 10.36 -13.22 4.06
CA GLN A 230 10.21 -12.67 2.71
C GLN A 230 9.87 -11.18 2.77
N ALA A 231 8.91 -10.79 3.62
CA ALA A 231 8.54 -9.39 3.84
C ALA A 231 9.75 -8.52 4.22
N ARG A 232 10.55 -8.95 5.21
CA ARG A 232 11.77 -8.23 5.65
C ARG A 232 12.76 -7.96 4.51
N LYS A 233 12.87 -8.89 3.54
CA LYS A 233 13.87 -8.82 2.45
C LYS A 233 13.37 -8.14 1.19
N ASN A 234 12.07 -7.89 1.10
CA ASN A 234 11.44 -7.44 -0.13
C ASN A 234 10.54 -6.23 0.15
N TYR A 235 11.05 -5.28 0.93
CA TYR A 235 10.38 -4.01 1.20
C TYR A 235 8.98 -4.15 1.82
N ALA A 236 8.81 -5.11 2.74
CA ALA A 236 7.53 -5.52 3.33
C ALA A 236 6.52 -6.16 2.34
N ALA A 237 6.97 -6.58 1.15
CA ALA A 237 6.20 -7.38 0.20
C ALA A 237 6.46 -8.88 0.36
N TYR A 238 5.43 -9.71 0.17
CA TYR A 238 5.49 -11.15 0.38
C TYR A 238 4.40 -11.89 -0.41
N SER A 239 4.54 -13.22 -0.48
CA SER A 239 3.65 -14.11 -1.20
C SER A 239 3.22 -15.26 -0.27
N VAL A 240 1.90 -15.46 -0.13
CA VAL A 240 1.34 -16.54 0.69
C VAL A 240 0.41 -17.39 -0.16
N GLN A 241 0.79 -18.65 -0.32
CA GLN A 241 -0.07 -19.68 -0.89
C GLN A 241 -1.04 -20.18 0.19
N ARG A 242 -2.34 -20.04 -0.06
CA ARG A 242 -3.38 -20.55 0.81
C ARG A 242 -3.79 -21.96 0.41
N GLN A 243 -4.35 -22.70 1.36
CA GLN A 243 -4.80 -24.08 1.16
C GLN A 243 -6.01 -24.20 0.21
N ASP A 244 -6.73 -23.10 -0.03
CA ASP A 244 -7.88 -23.02 -0.93
C ASP A 244 -7.48 -22.78 -2.41
N GLY A 245 -6.18 -22.72 -2.72
CA GLY A 245 -5.65 -22.51 -4.07
C GLY A 245 -5.64 -21.05 -4.51
N LEU A 246 -5.88 -20.11 -3.59
CA LEU A 246 -5.61 -18.69 -3.75
C LEU A 246 -4.19 -18.37 -3.24
N ARG A 247 -3.42 -17.63 -4.02
CA ARG A 247 -2.18 -16.99 -3.59
C ARG A 247 -2.42 -15.50 -3.37
N ILE A 248 -1.94 -14.98 -2.26
CA ILE A 248 -1.92 -13.55 -1.98
C ILE A 248 -0.51 -13.06 -2.26
N VAL A 249 -0.38 -12.05 -3.12
CA VAL A 249 0.90 -11.36 -3.38
C VAL A 249 0.73 -9.90 -2.99
N THR A 250 1.54 -9.42 -2.06
CA THR A 250 1.55 -8.02 -1.64
C THR A 250 2.64 -7.26 -2.35
N LEU A 251 2.46 -5.95 -2.50
CA LEU A 251 3.42 -5.04 -3.11
C LEU A 251 3.60 -3.81 -2.22
N ASN A 252 4.83 -3.32 -2.11
CA ASN A 252 5.09 -1.98 -1.62
C ASN A 252 4.96 -0.99 -2.77
N THR A 253 3.79 -0.36 -2.84
CA THR A 253 3.42 0.52 -3.95
C THR A 253 4.08 1.89 -3.89
N ASP A 254 4.83 2.20 -2.83
CA ASP A 254 5.62 3.44 -2.77
C ASP A 254 6.70 3.48 -3.84
N PHE A 255 7.09 2.35 -4.42
CA PHE A 255 8.02 2.28 -5.57
C PHE A 255 7.44 2.77 -6.90
N TRP A 256 6.19 3.18 -6.93
CA TRP A 256 5.66 4.02 -8.00
C TRP A 256 5.03 5.32 -7.51
N PHE A 257 4.95 5.56 -6.21
CA PHE A 257 4.33 6.77 -5.66
C PHE A 257 5.15 8.02 -6.00
N GLN A 258 4.50 9.07 -6.50
CA GLN A 258 5.16 10.29 -6.97
C GLN A 258 5.94 11.00 -5.85
N PRO A 259 5.43 11.21 -4.63
CA PRO A 259 6.19 11.85 -3.56
C PRO A 259 7.48 11.12 -3.13
N ASN A 260 7.65 9.84 -3.46
CA ASN A 260 8.86 9.10 -3.15
C ASN A 260 10.05 9.63 -3.98
N ILE A 261 11.01 10.31 -3.33
CA ILE A 261 12.13 10.93 -4.05
C ILE A 261 13.07 9.90 -4.69
N PHE A 262 13.10 8.67 -4.17
CA PHE A 262 13.96 7.61 -4.68
C PHE A 262 13.47 7.02 -6.01
N ASN A 263 12.19 7.22 -6.35
CA ASN A 263 11.64 6.82 -7.65
C ASN A 263 12.21 7.62 -8.82
N TYR A 264 12.91 8.72 -8.57
CA TYR A 264 13.57 9.55 -9.58
C TYR A 264 15.06 9.22 -9.77
N ILE A 265 15.49 8.04 -9.35
CA ILE A 265 16.86 7.54 -9.55
C ILE A 265 16.78 6.27 -10.40
N ASN A 266 17.63 6.17 -11.43
CA ASN A 266 17.68 5.04 -12.37
C ASN A 266 16.33 4.76 -13.05
N LEU A 267 15.54 5.81 -13.29
CA LEU A 267 14.17 5.71 -13.80
C LEU A 267 14.13 5.31 -15.29
N SER A 268 15.27 5.26 -15.98
CA SER A 268 15.37 4.55 -17.26
C SER A 268 14.99 3.06 -17.16
N SER A 269 15.10 2.46 -15.97
CA SER A 269 14.52 1.15 -15.65
C SER A 269 13.07 1.33 -15.19
N SER A 270 12.14 0.57 -15.79
CA SER A 270 10.75 0.52 -15.31
C SER A 270 10.57 -0.29 -14.03
N ASP A 271 11.62 -0.97 -13.55
CA ASP A 271 11.59 -1.73 -12.30
C ASP A 271 12.92 -1.54 -11.56
N ASN A 272 13.13 -0.35 -11.01
CA ASN A 272 14.37 -0.04 -10.29
C ASN A 272 14.48 -0.85 -8.98
N SER A 273 13.37 -1.13 -8.30
CA SER A 273 13.34 -1.90 -7.05
C SER A 273 13.51 -3.41 -7.26
N GLY A 274 13.23 -3.93 -8.45
CA GLY A 274 13.14 -5.36 -8.73
C GLY A 274 11.82 -5.99 -8.28
N MET A 275 10.92 -5.20 -7.70
CA MET A 275 9.65 -5.68 -7.14
C MET A 275 8.71 -6.20 -8.23
N LEU A 276 8.69 -5.55 -9.41
CA LEU A 276 7.81 -5.98 -10.51
C LEU A 276 8.34 -7.24 -11.19
N TRP A 277 9.65 -7.42 -11.23
CA TRP A 277 10.27 -8.67 -11.65
C TRP A 277 9.91 -9.80 -10.70
N TRP A 278 10.08 -9.59 -9.39
CA TRP A 278 9.68 -10.57 -8.38
C TRP A 278 8.18 -10.92 -8.47
N LEU A 279 7.29 -9.94 -8.64
CA LEU A 279 5.87 -10.17 -8.87
C LEU A 279 5.64 -11.05 -10.11
N THR A 280 6.40 -10.83 -11.17
CA THR A 280 6.27 -11.60 -12.41
C THR A 280 6.65 -13.06 -12.20
N ASP A 281 7.70 -13.32 -11.43
CA ASP A 281 8.11 -14.68 -11.04
C ASP A 281 7.01 -15.36 -10.18
N GLU A 282 6.47 -14.67 -9.17
CA GLU A 282 5.37 -15.19 -8.33
C GLU A 282 4.10 -15.51 -9.14
N LEU A 283 3.77 -14.68 -10.13
CA LEU A 283 2.63 -14.91 -11.02
C LEU A 283 2.87 -16.08 -11.99
N GLN A 284 4.11 -16.27 -12.43
CA GLN A 284 4.47 -17.41 -13.28
C GLN A 284 4.43 -18.72 -12.49
N ASP A 285 4.92 -18.72 -11.24
CA ASP A 285 4.83 -19.86 -10.34
C ASP A 285 3.36 -20.22 -10.05
N ALA A 286 2.51 -19.22 -9.81
CA ALA A 286 1.07 -19.42 -9.65
C ALA A 286 0.40 -19.97 -10.93
N GLU A 287 0.80 -19.51 -12.12
CA GLU A 287 0.33 -20.05 -13.40
C GLU A 287 0.67 -21.54 -13.55
N ASP A 288 1.88 -21.91 -13.17
CA ASP A 288 2.41 -23.27 -13.28
C ASP A 288 1.77 -24.22 -12.26
N ALA A 289 1.42 -23.70 -11.08
CA ALA A 289 0.72 -24.41 -10.01
C ALA A 289 -0.82 -24.42 -10.17
N GLU A 290 -1.36 -23.81 -11.24
CA GLU A 290 -2.81 -23.67 -11.49
C GLU A 290 -3.57 -22.96 -10.34
N GLU A 291 -2.91 -21.96 -9.75
CA GLU A 291 -3.43 -21.11 -8.69
C GLU A 291 -4.13 -19.87 -9.24
N ARG A 292 -4.92 -19.23 -8.37
CA ARG A 292 -5.45 -17.89 -8.62
C ARG A 292 -4.75 -16.91 -7.71
N VAL A 293 -4.55 -15.68 -8.17
CA VAL A 293 -3.79 -14.66 -7.42
C VAL A 293 -4.64 -13.44 -7.10
N TRP A 294 -4.57 -12.99 -5.86
CA TRP A 294 -4.93 -11.62 -5.49
C TRP A 294 -3.66 -10.81 -5.28
N ILE A 295 -3.61 -9.64 -5.91
CA ILE A 295 -2.52 -8.67 -5.72
C ILE A 295 -3.03 -7.59 -4.77
N LEU A 296 -2.27 -7.31 -3.72
CA LEU A 296 -2.57 -6.25 -2.76
C LEU A 296 -1.51 -5.16 -2.84
N GLY A 297 -1.92 -3.91 -2.76
CA GLY A 297 -1.06 -2.74 -2.63
C GLY A 297 -1.81 -1.60 -1.96
N HIS A 298 -1.17 -0.46 -1.77
CA HIS A 298 -1.81 0.71 -1.20
C HIS A 298 -2.13 1.75 -2.28
N VAL A 299 -1.10 2.42 -2.81
CA VAL A 299 -1.21 3.43 -3.87
C VAL A 299 -1.65 2.75 -5.17
N PRO A 300 -2.80 3.12 -5.77
CA PRO A 300 -3.25 2.57 -7.03
C PRO A 300 -2.22 2.80 -8.13
N SER A 301 -2.07 1.80 -9.00
CA SER A 301 -1.12 1.90 -10.12
C SER A 301 -1.54 2.93 -11.18
N GLY A 302 -2.75 3.50 -11.14
CA GLY A 302 -3.19 4.53 -12.07
C GLY A 302 -4.70 4.75 -12.08
N TRP A 303 -5.11 6.00 -12.32
CA TRP A 303 -6.48 6.46 -12.56
C TRP A 303 -6.44 7.93 -12.98
N ASP A 304 -5.53 8.67 -12.34
CA ASP A 304 -5.01 9.96 -12.75
C ASP A 304 -3.47 9.92 -12.78
N ASP A 305 -2.87 11.04 -13.22
CA ASP A 305 -1.42 11.22 -13.31
C ASP A 305 -0.82 11.84 -12.03
N THR A 306 -1.54 11.82 -10.90
CA THR A 306 -1.14 12.52 -9.67
C THR A 306 -0.54 11.62 -8.61
N ASP A 307 -0.92 10.35 -8.54
CA ASP A 307 -0.39 9.44 -7.53
C ASP A 307 0.83 8.64 -8.03
N PRO A 308 0.78 7.92 -9.17
CA PRO A 308 1.89 7.10 -9.61
C PRO A 308 2.73 7.75 -10.74
N ILE A 309 4.03 7.40 -10.78
CA ILE A 309 4.90 7.71 -11.91
C ILE A 309 4.77 6.69 -13.06
N GLY A 310 4.89 7.16 -14.31
CA GLY A 310 4.46 6.40 -15.48
C GLY A 310 5.24 5.10 -15.79
N ASN A 311 6.55 5.04 -15.54
CA ASN A 311 7.37 3.89 -15.95
C ASN A 311 7.02 2.57 -15.24
N PRO A 312 7.05 2.48 -13.88
CA PRO A 312 6.66 1.26 -13.17
C PRO A 312 5.19 0.92 -13.38
N THR A 313 4.31 1.92 -13.40
CA THR A 313 2.90 1.74 -13.73
C THR A 313 2.70 1.07 -15.09
N ASN A 314 3.33 1.58 -16.15
CA ASN A 314 3.18 1.02 -17.49
C ASN A 314 3.62 -0.45 -17.54
N LEU A 315 4.72 -0.79 -16.87
CA LEU A 315 5.18 -2.18 -16.77
C LEU A 315 4.20 -3.07 -15.99
N PHE A 316 3.68 -2.60 -14.85
CA PHE A 316 2.65 -3.31 -14.10
C PHE A 316 1.41 -3.62 -14.96
N TYR A 317 0.97 -2.68 -15.81
CA TYR A 317 -0.13 -2.93 -16.75
C TYR A 317 0.17 -4.05 -17.78
N GLN A 318 1.43 -4.23 -18.21
CA GLN A 318 1.83 -5.34 -19.09
C GLN A 318 1.83 -6.67 -18.33
N ILE A 319 2.30 -6.68 -17.08
CA ILE A 319 2.27 -7.86 -16.20
C ILE A 319 0.82 -8.29 -15.96
N VAL A 320 -0.05 -7.35 -15.58
CA VAL A 320 -1.48 -7.61 -15.41
C VAL A 320 -2.09 -8.13 -16.71
N ASP A 321 -1.70 -7.60 -17.87
CA ASP A 321 -2.17 -8.12 -19.16
C ASP A 321 -1.80 -9.58 -19.36
N ARG A 322 -0.54 -9.92 -19.12
CA ARG A 322 0.02 -11.25 -19.35
C ARG A 322 -0.69 -12.31 -18.52
N PHE A 323 -1.01 -12.02 -17.27
CA PHE A 323 -1.52 -13.00 -16.30
C PHE A 323 -3.03 -12.94 -16.07
N SER A 324 -3.73 -11.92 -16.61
CA SER A 324 -5.19 -11.81 -16.49
C SER A 324 -5.94 -12.41 -17.67
N PRO A 325 -7.12 -13.03 -17.46
CA PRO A 325 -7.79 -13.25 -16.18
C PRO A 325 -7.51 -14.63 -15.57
N HIS A 326 -6.66 -15.46 -16.20
CA HIS A 326 -6.54 -16.88 -15.87
C HIS A 326 -5.72 -17.14 -14.60
N VAL A 327 -4.80 -16.24 -14.22
CA VAL A 327 -4.07 -16.28 -12.95
C VAL A 327 -4.64 -15.22 -12.00
N ILE A 328 -4.51 -13.93 -12.36
CA ILE A 328 -4.97 -12.81 -11.52
C ILE A 328 -6.50 -12.82 -11.44
N ALA A 329 -7.02 -12.90 -10.22
CA ALA A 329 -8.44 -12.93 -9.89
C ALA A 329 -8.93 -11.63 -9.24
N GLY A 330 -8.03 -10.85 -8.65
CA GLY A 330 -8.35 -9.57 -8.01
C GLY A 330 -7.10 -8.73 -7.76
N ILE A 331 -7.27 -7.41 -7.78
CA ILE A 331 -6.24 -6.44 -7.41
C ILE A 331 -6.93 -5.44 -6.48
N PHE A 332 -6.37 -5.19 -5.31
CA PHE A 332 -6.98 -4.37 -4.27
C PHE A 332 -5.99 -3.29 -3.81
N PHE A 333 -6.47 -2.05 -3.76
CA PHE A 333 -5.73 -0.85 -3.38
C PHE A 333 -6.51 -0.05 -2.33
N GLY A 334 -5.86 0.94 -1.71
CA GLY A 334 -6.40 1.91 -0.75
C GLY A 334 -6.18 3.35 -1.21
N HIS A 335 -5.61 4.19 -0.34
CA HIS A 335 -5.01 5.52 -0.60
C HIS A 335 -5.99 6.65 -0.94
N THR A 336 -6.94 6.39 -1.85
CA THR A 336 -7.78 7.47 -2.41
C THR A 336 -8.85 7.98 -1.44
N HIS A 337 -9.07 7.27 -0.33
CA HIS A 337 -10.16 7.49 0.64
C HIS A 337 -11.56 7.52 0.00
N MET A 338 -11.71 6.89 -1.17
CA MET A 338 -12.94 6.88 -1.96
C MET A 338 -13.32 5.46 -2.37
N ASP A 339 -14.62 5.20 -2.49
CA ASP A 339 -15.15 3.96 -3.05
C ASP A 339 -15.12 4.04 -4.58
N MET A 340 -14.15 3.36 -5.20
CA MET A 340 -13.90 3.40 -6.64
C MET A 340 -13.38 2.05 -7.16
N PHE A 341 -13.49 1.84 -8.47
CA PHE A 341 -12.85 0.73 -9.16
C PHE A 341 -12.19 1.21 -10.46
N ILE A 342 -11.02 0.65 -10.76
CA ILE A 342 -10.28 0.93 -12.00
C ILE A 342 -10.51 -0.22 -12.97
N SER A 343 -10.88 0.10 -14.20
CA SER A 343 -11.04 -0.90 -15.26
C SER A 343 -9.98 -0.72 -16.33
N LYS A 344 -9.28 -1.81 -16.67
CA LYS A 344 -8.41 -1.85 -17.85
C LYS A 344 -9.25 -2.15 -19.08
N ALA A 345 -9.38 -1.19 -20.00
CA ALA A 345 -10.02 -1.43 -21.29
C ALA A 345 -9.19 -2.43 -22.11
N ARG A 346 -9.81 -3.51 -22.59
CA ARG A 346 -9.11 -4.55 -23.39
C ARG A 346 -8.65 -4.09 -24.77
N ASN A 347 -9.09 -2.92 -25.25
CA ASN A 347 -8.88 -2.44 -26.62
C ASN A 347 -8.70 -0.90 -26.67
N CYS A 348 -7.68 -0.35 -26.02
CA CYS A 348 -7.21 0.98 -26.39
C CYS A 348 -6.14 0.79 -27.48
N LEU A 349 -6.54 1.08 -28.73
CA LEU A 349 -5.68 1.07 -29.92
C LEU A 349 -4.65 2.20 -29.87
#